data_AF-A0AAU6CX70-F1
#
_entry.id   AF-A0AAU6CX70-F1
#
_cell.length_a   1.000
_cell.length_b   1.000
_cell.length_c   1.000
_cell.angle_alpha   90.00
_cell.angle_beta   90.00
_cell.angle_gamma   90.00
#
_symmetry.space_group_name_H-M   'P 1'
#
loop_
_entity.id
_entity.type
_entity.pdbx_description
1 polymer ?
#
loop_
_entity_poly.entity_id
_entity_poly.type
_entity_poly.pdbx_seq_one_letter_code
_entity_poly.pdbx_strand_id
1 'polypeptide(L)'
;MGDLQLNGTVMGDLRKTFSTIADRMDGVSRSMGNTNGEAVGAPQLIDDVHDFADDWHYGIGQIGQHADTAVKMIDQIGKTFSDADLQLANSLKTDGKK
;
A
#
# COMPACT_ATOMS: atom_id res chain seq x y z
N MET A 1 5.14 -27.68 -8.94
CA MET A 1 5.92 -26.49 -8.52
C MET A 1 5.35 -25.21 -9.15
N GLY A 2 4.04 -24.99 -9.06
CA GLY A 2 3.36 -23.81 -9.66
C GLY A 2 2.78 -22.84 -8.64
N ASP A 3 2.81 -23.19 -7.35
CA ASP A 3 2.02 -22.50 -6.32
C ASP A 3 2.76 -21.28 -5.72
N LEU A 4 4.11 -21.30 -5.74
CA LEU A 4 4.94 -20.22 -5.19
C LEU A 4 5.23 -19.07 -6.18
N GLN A 5 4.95 -19.24 -7.48
CA GLN A 5 5.14 -18.18 -8.47
C GLN A 5 4.01 -17.14 -8.50
N LEU A 6 2.87 -17.43 -7.85
CA LEU A 6 1.78 -16.48 -7.68
C LEU A 6 2.14 -15.31 -6.74
N ASN A 7 3.19 -15.42 -5.93
CA ASN A 7 3.41 -14.46 -4.84
C ASN A 7 4.11 -13.17 -5.30
N GLY A 8 5.14 -13.24 -6.15
CA GLY A 8 5.92 -12.05 -6.52
C GLY A 8 5.18 -11.06 -7.43
N THR A 9 4.54 -11.56 -8.49
CA THR A 9 3.83 -10.70 -9.47
C THR A 9 2.55 -10.13 -8.88
N VAL A 10 1.73 -10.95 -8.21
CA VAL A 10 0.47 -10.49 -7.60
C VAL A 10 0.74 -9.44 -6.53
N MET A 11 1.81 -9.59 -5.74
CA MET A 11 2.15 -8.55 -4.77
C MET A 11 2.78 -7.30 -5.36
N GLY A 12 3.58 -7.44 -6.41
CA GLY A 12 4.03 -6.29 -7.19
C GLY A 12 2.84 -5.47 -7.70
N ASP A 13 1.81 -6.15 -8.21
CA ASP A 13 0.59 -5.52 -8.72
C ASP A 13 -0.27 -4.93 -7.58
N LEU A 14 -0.38 -5.62 -6.44
CA LEU A 14 -1.11 -5.12 -5.28
C LEU A 14 -0.45 -3.87 -4.70
N ARG A 15 0.88 -3.88 -4.55
CA ARG A 15 1.67 -2.73 -4.12
C ARG A 15 1.49 -1.55 -5.08
N LYS A 16 1.64 -1.79 -6.38
CA LYS A 16 1.47 -0.76 -7.41
C LYS A 16 0.06 -0.16 -7.38
N THR A 17 -0.96 -0.99 -7.18
CA THR A 17 -2.36 -0.55 -7.06
C THR A 17 -2.54 0.35 -5.85
N PHE A 18 -2.10 -0.08 -4.67
CA PHE A 18 -2.23 0.73 -3.46
C PHE A 18 -1.45 2.05 -3.53
N SER A 19 -0.23 2.04 -4.07
CA SER A 19 0.54 3.27 -4.28
C SER A 19 -0.16 4.22 -5.26
N THR A 20 -0.68 3.70 -6.38
CA THR A 20 -1.42 4.51 -7.36
C THR A 20 -2.69 5.13 -6.75
N ILE A 21 -3.39 4.37 -5.89
CA ILE A 21 -4.56 4.85 -5.17
C ILE A 21 -4.17 6.00 -4.22
N ALA A 22 -3.11 5.82 -3.43
CA ALA A 22 -2.60 6.84 -2.53
C ALA A 22 -2.18 8.13 -3.27
N ASP A 23 -1.43 8.01 -4.38
CA ASP A 23 -1.00 9.15 -5.19
C ASP A 23 -2.18 9.94 -5.79
N ARG A 24 -3.18 9.24 -6.31
CA ARG A 24 -4.40 9.87 -6.84
C ARG A 24 -5.17 10.59 -5.74
N MET A 25 -5.26 9.97 -4.57
CA MET A 25 -5.98 10.51 -3.42
C MET A 25 -5.29 11.74 -2.82
N ASP A 26 -3.95 11.77 -2.77
CA ASP A 26 -3.17 12.96 -2.41
C ASP A 26 -3.36 14.10 -3.42
N GLY A 27 -3.42 13.77 -4.71
CA GLY A 27 -3.73 14.74 -5.77
C GLY A 27 -5.08 15.42 -5.59
N VAL A 28 -6.12 14.69 -5.17
CA VAL A 28 -7.45 15.26 -4.87
C VAL A 28 -7.39 16.21 -3.68
N SER A 29 -6.74 15.82 -2.57
CA SER A 29 -6.58 16.66 -1.38
C SER A 29 -5.91 17.99 -1.72
N ARG A 30 -4.79 17.95 -2.46
CA ARG A 30 -4.09 19.15 -2.91
C ARG A 30 -4.92 20.01 -3.86
N SER A 31 -5.71 19.39 -4.74
CA SER A 31 -6.58 20.15 -5.64
C SER A 31 -7.69 20.88 -4.88
N MET A 32 -8.27 20.26 -3.86
CA MET A 32 -9.27 20.88 -3.00
C MET A 32 -8.69 22.02 -2.17
N GLY A 33 -7.55 21.81 -1.50
CA GLY A 33 -6.89 22.85 -0.70
C GLY A 33 -6.39 24.04 -1.53
N ASN A 34 -6.10 23.84 -2.82
CA ASN A 34 -5.72 24.92 -3.74
C ASN A 34 -6.91 25.53 -4.50
N THR A 35 -8.13 25.02 -4.31
CA THR A 35 -9.32 25.60 -4.94
C THR A 35 -9.61 26.93 -4.28
N ASN A 36 -9.75 28.01 -5.07
CA ASN A 36 -10.04 29.34 -4.53
C ASN A 36 -11.39 29.33 -3.81
N GLY A 37 -11.38 29.40 -2.47
CA GLY A 37 -12.58 29.44 -1.63
C GLY A 37 -13.51 30.60 -1.98
N GLU A 38 -13.02 31.65 -2.64
CA GLU A 38 -13.88 32.73 -3.14
C GLU A 38 -14.92 32.25 -4.17
N ALA A 39 -14.69 31.11 -4.85
CA ALA A 39 -15.63 30.53 -5.81
C ALA A 39 -16.89 29.93 -5.16
N VAL A 40 -16.84 29.57 -3.86
CA VAL A 40 -18.00 29.07 -3.11
C VAL A 40 -18.82 30.19 -2.45
N GLY A 41 -18.31 31.43 -2.45
CA GLY A 41 -19.07 32.67 -2.19
C GLY A 41 -19.55 32.92 -0.75
N ALA A 42 -19.53 31.91 0.12
CA ALA A 42 -19.93 32.01 1.53
C ALA A 42 -18.75 31.66 2.46
N PRO A 43 -18.39 32.51 3.44
CA PRO A 43 -17.24 32.28 4.32
C PRO A 43 -17.26 30.93 5.05
N GLN A 44 -18.44 30.49 5.52
CA GLN A 44 -18.60 29.19 6.19
C GLN A 44 -18.31 28.01 5.26
N LEU A 45 -18.62 28.15 3.97
CA LEU A 45 -18.39 27.09 2.99
C LEU A 45 -16.89 26.98 2.62
N ILE A 46 -16.11 28.05 2.84
CA ILE A 46 -14.64 28.02 2.70
C ILE A 46 -14.03 27.21 3.84
N ASP A 47 -14.45 27.52 5.08
CA ASP A 47 -13.99 26.80 6.27
C ASP A 47 -14.35 25.31 6.19
N ASP A 48 -15.58 24.97 5.81
CA ASP A 48 -16.03 23.57 5.62
C ASP A 48 -15.21 22.83 4.55
N VAL A 49 -14.80 23.51 3.47
CA VAL A 49 -13.97 22.91 2.41
C VAL A 49 -12.54 22.66 2.90
N HIS A 50 -11.99 23.56 3.71
CA HIS A 50 -10.68 23.37 4.31
C HIS A 50 -10.68 22.24 5.35
N ASP A 51 -11.66 22.21 6.25
CA ASP A 51 -11.82 21.14 7.25
C ASP A 51 -11.98 19.78 6.56
N PHE A 52 -12.81 19.72 5.50
CA PHE A 52 -12.94 18.52 4.68
C PHE A 52 -11.61 18.13 4.01
N ALA A 53 -10.82 19.09 3.53
CA ALA A 53 -9.53 18.81 2.91
C ALA A 53 -8.51 18.23 3.92
N ASP A 54 -8.51 18.71 5.16
CA ASP A 54 -7.63 18.24 6.23
C ASP A 54 -8.02 16.83 6.70
N ASP A 55 -9.31 16.59 6.99
CA ASP A 55 -9.82 15.26 7.34
C ASP A 55 -9.58 14.25 6.23
N TRP A 56 -9.77 14.67 4.97
CA TRP A 56 -9.48 13.86 3.81
C TRP A 56 -7.99 13.53 3.73
N HIS A 57 -7.10 14.51 3.89
CA HIS A 57 -5.65 14.27 3.90
C HIS A 57 -5.25 13.25 4.96
N TYR A 58 -5.79 13.38 6.18
CA TYR A 58 -5.55 12.45 7.27
C TYR A 58 -5.99 11.02 6.93
N GLY A 59 -7.21 10.85 6.42
CA GLY A 59 -7.74 9.54 6.03
C GLY A 59 -6.90 8.85 4.94
N ILE A 60 -6.43 9.61 3.96
CA ILE A 60 -5.54 9.10 2.90
C ILE A 60 -4.18 8.69 3.47
N GLY A 61 -3.62 9.48 4.38
CA GLY A 61 -2.39 9.11 5.09
C GLY A 61 -2.51 7.77 5.81
N GLN A 62 -3.64 7.52 6.48
CA GLN A 62 -3.92 6.25 7.14
C GLN A 62 -4.01 5.07 6.15
N ILE A 63 -4.71 5.25 5.04
CA ILE A 63 -4.80 4.23 3.96
C ILE A 63 -3.40 3.90 3.43
N GLY A 64 -2.57 4.91 3.19
CA GLY A 64 -1.19 4.74 2.76
C GLY A 64 -0.34 3.93 3.75
N GLN A 65 -0.45 4.23 5.06
CA GLN A 65 0.25 3.47 6.11
C GLN A 65 -0.21 2.01 6.19
N HIS A 66 -1.52 1.76 6.10
CA HIS A 66 -2.06 0.40 6.13
C HIS A 66 -1.63 -0.39 4.89
N ALA A 67 -1.63 0.23 3.71
CA ALA A 67 -1.13 -0.38 2.50
C ALA A 67 0.36 -0.75 2.60
N ASP A 68 1.21 0.17 3.08
CA ASP A 68 2.64 -0.11 3.28
C ASP A 68 2.87 -1.24 4.29
N THR A 69 2.07 -1.28 5.36
CA THR A 69 2.10 -2.35 6.36
C THR A 69 1.70 -3.70 5.75
N ALA A 70 0.65 -3.73 4.92
CA ALA A 70 0.24 -4.93 4.21
C ALA A 70 1.34 -5.43 3.27
N VAL A 71 1.98 -4.53 2.51
CA VAL A 71 3.12 -4.85 1.63
C VAL A 71 4.27 -5.47 2.44
N LYS A 72 4.67 -4.87 3.56
CA LYS A 72 5.72 -5.41 4.44
C LYS A 72 5.40 -6.80 4.98
N MET A 73 4.16 -7.02 5.41
CA MET A 73 3.73 -8.34 5.87
C MET A 73 3.83 -9.38 4.76
N ILE A 74 3.50 -9.00 3.53
CA ILE A 74 3.63 -9.95 2.43
C ILE A 74 5.10 -10.22 2.08
N ASP A 75 5.95 -9.19 2.00
CA ASP A 75 7.38 -9.39 1.77
C ASP A 75 7.97 -10.36 2.81
N GLN A 76 7.52 -10.24 4.07
CA GLN A 76 7.89 -11.14 5.15
C GLN A 76 7.39 -12.58 4.91
N ILE A 77 6.14 -12.76 4.45
CA ILE A 77 5.61 -14.08 4.07
C ILE A 77 6.47 -14.70 2.96
N GLY A 78 6.75 -13.95 1.90
CA GLY A 78 7.58 -14.42 0.77
C GLY A 78 8.98 -14.85 1.20
N LYS A 79 9.61 -14.09 2.11
CA LYS A 79 10.89 -14.45 2.71
C LYS A 79 10.80 -15.73 3.54
N THR A 80 9.81 -15.86 4.41
CA THR A 80 9.62 -17.04 5.25
C THR A 80 9.40 -18.31 4.42
N PHE A 81 8.63 -18.24 3.34
CA PHE A 81 8.47 -19.36 2.41
C PHE A 81 9.79 -19.73 1.72
N SER A 82 10.53 -18.74 1.23
CA SER A 82 11.83 -18.97 0.57
C SER A 82 12.84 -19.64 1.52
N ASP A 83 12.88 -19.18 2.78
CA ASP A 83 13.74 -19.75 3.82
C ASP A 83 13.34 -21.19 4.15
N ALA A 84 12.03 -21.48 4.22
CA ALA A 84 11.52 -22.83 4.47
C ALA A 84 11.86 -23.79 3.30
N ASP A 85 11.70 -23.35 2.05
CA ASP A 85 12.10 -24.11 0.87
C ASP A 85 13.60 -24.41 0.85
N LEU A 86 14.43 -23.44 1.22
CA LEU A 86 15.88 -23.62 1.34
C LEU A 86 16.24 -24.65 2.41
N GLN A 87 15.60 -24.59 3.57
CA GLN A 87 15.80 -25.56 4.65
C GLN A 87 15.40 -26.97 4.20
N LEU A 88 14.27 -27.12 3.52
CA LEU A 88 13.81 -28.39 2.98
C LEU A 88 14.78 -28.94 1.90
N ALA A 89 15.23 -28.08 0.98
CA ALA A 89 16.18 -28.49 -0.04
C ALA A 89 17.53 -28.94 0.57
N ASN A 90 17.96 -28.30 1.66
CA ASN A 90 19.18 -28.67 2.36
C ASN A 90 19.03 -29.98 3.14
N SER A 91 17.90 -30.23 3.82
CA SER A 91 17.68 -31.49 4.53
C SER A 91 17.67 -32.69 3.58
N LEU A 92 16.99 -32.57 2.44
CA LEU A 92 16.94 -33.62 1.41
C LEU A 92 18.32 -33.95 0.82
N LYS A 93 19.20 -32.95 0.65
CA LYS A 93 20.60 -33.17 0.21
C LYS A 93 21.45 -33.89 1.26
N THR A 94 21.07 -33.80 2.53
CA THR A 94 21.83 -34.37 3.65
C THR A 94 21.44 -35.83 3.87
N ASP A 95 20.16 -36.19 3.68
CA ASP A 95 19.67 -37.57 3.76
C ASP A 95 20.14 -38.46 2.60
N GLY A 96 20.37 -37.89 1.41
CA GLY A 96 20.90 -38.63 0.24
C GLY A 96 22.40 -38.97 0.30
N LYS A 97 23.12 -38.63 1.39
CA LYS A 97 24.55 -38.90 1.61
C LYS A 97 24.84 -40.05 2.59
N LYS A 98 23.82 -40.83 2.97
CA LYS A 98 23.99 -42.07 3.74
C LYS A 98 23.82 -43.30 2.88
#